data_AF-A0AAD8BE95-F1
#
_entry.id   AF-A0AAD8BE95-F1
#
_cell.length_a   1.000
_cell.length_b   1.000
_cell.length_c   1.000
_cell.angle_alpha   90.00
_cell.angle_beta   90.00
_cell.angle_gamma   90.00
#
_symmetry.space_group_name_H-M   'P 1'
#
loop_
_entity.id
_entity.type
_entity.pdbx_description
1 polymer ?
#
loop_
_entity_poly.entity_id
_entity_poly.type
_entity_poly.pdbx_seq_one_letter_code
_entity_poly.pdbx_strand_id
1 'polypeptide(L)'
;SRGTDDSPQAFIVELMNPDLKGSKRTQVLEALRVSLTSKPVSWVTEFGEKGLNAILRNLTYCCDNSLERRSTYECVRCLKAFMNNKFGLKNILDHEEALTILSRTVDPADPPTMLEAVRLLAAICLVPPNGHEKVLDGLTISGEIRTRERFNPIISGLGMRDNPAMQVACIQLVNAIVFTPDDLDFRMHLRNEFMRAGLIDLIDSLDKQEDDELKTHVKIFHEHKEEDQEDFSHRFENISMEMEYP
;
A
#
# COMPACT_ATOMS: atom_id res chain seq x y z
N SER A 1 5.54 4.24 -40.37
CA SER A 1 4.62 4.04 -39.23
C SER A 1 4.62 2.55 -38.87
N ARG A 2 5.47 2.11 -37.94
CA ARG A 2 5.30 0.77 -37.35
C ARG A 2 4.26 0.94 -36.24
N GLY A 3 3.03 0.52 -36.50
CA GLY A 3 2.02 0.44 -35.45
C GLY A 3 2.54 -0.54 -34.40
N THR A 4 2.76 -0.07 -33.18
CA THR A 4 2.93 -0.94 -32.03
C THR A 4 1.66 -1.77 -31.91
N ASP A 5 1.79 -3.09 -31.87
CA ASP A 5 0.67 -3.96 -31.60
C ASP A 5 0.24 -3.73 -30.13
N ASP A 6 -0.92 -3.10 -29.92
CA ASP A 6 -1.45 -2.80 -28.58
C ASP A 6 -2.19 -4.01 -27.97
N SER A 7 -1.87 -5.22 -28.43
CA SER A 7 -2.43 -6.46 -27.89
C SER A 7 -1.84 -6.79 -26.51
N PRO A 8 -2.59 -7.47 -25.62
CA PRO A 8 -2.06 -7.91 -24.32
C PRO A 8 -0.79 -8.76 -24.48
N GLN A 9 -0.78 -9.67 -25.46
CA GLN A 9 0.34 -10.57 -25.71
C GLN A 9 1.60 -9.82 -26.17
N ALA A 10 1.47 -8.76 -26.97
CA ALA A 10 2.60 -7.93 -27.37
C ALA A 10 3.26 -7.24 -26.18
N PHE A 11 2.46 -6.65 -25.26
CA PHE A 11 2.98 -6.08 -24.02
C PHE A 11 3.70 -7.11 -23.15
N ILE A 12 3.13 -8.32 -23.02
CA ILE A 12 3.77 -9.40 -22.24
C ILE A 12 5.14 -9.75 -22.84
N VAL A 13 5.22 -9.95 -24.16
CA VAL A 13 6.47 -10.28 -24.84
C VAL A 13 7.50 -9.16 -24.66
N GLU A 14 7.09 -7.91 -24.80
CA GLU A 14 8.00 -6.78 -24.67
C GLU A 14 8.50 -6.60 -23.23
N LEU A 15 7.62 -6.70 -22.23
CA LEU A 15 8.01 -6.61 -20.81
C LEU A 15 8.89 -7.77 -20.34
N MET A 16 8.79 -8.93 -21.00
CA MET A 16 9.62 -10.10 -20.70
C MET A 16 10.97 -10.07 -21.42
N ASN A 17 11.21 -9.09 -22.30
CA ASN A 17 12.47 -8.93 -23.00
C ASN A 17 13.59 -8.50 -22.02
N PRO A 18 14.68 -9.29 -21.86
CA PRO A 18 15.78 -8.96 -20.94
C PRO A 18 16.53 -7.69 -21.34
N ASP A 19 16.46 -7.26 -22.61
CA ASP A 19 17.10 -6.04 -23.09
C ASP A 19 16.26 -4.77 -22.84
N LEU A 20 15.03 -4.92 -22.34
CA LEU A 20 14.16 -3.79 -22.01
C LEU A 20 14.67 -3.08 -20.75
N LYS A 21 15.16 -1.83 -20.90
CA LYS A 21 15.76 -1.04 -19.82
C LYS A 21 15.58 0.47 -20.01
N GLY A 22 15.73 1.23 -18.93
CA GLY A 22 15.73 2.70 -18.95
C GLY A 22 14.52 3.30 -19.64
N SER A 23 14.72 4.32 -20.47
CA SER A 23 13.64 5.07 -21.12
C SER A 23 12.70 4.20 -21.96
N LYS A 24 13.22 3.15 -22.61
CA LYS A 24 12.39 2.24 -23.40
C LYS A 24 11.42 1.45 -22.52
N ARG A 25 11.89 0.96 -21.36
CA ARG A 25 11.02 0.30 -20.37
C ARG A 25 9.90 1.23 -19.93
N THR A 26 10.25 2.47 -19.58
CA THR A 26 9.27 3.47 -19.15
C THR A 26 8.20 3.71 -20.21
N GLN A 27 8.57 3.88 -21.48
CA GLN A 27 7.61 4.09 -22.57
C GLN A 27 6.64 2.91 -22.76
N VAL A 28 7.14 1.68 -22.64
CA VAL A 28 6.29 0.47 -22.73
C VAL A 28 5.31 0.41 -21.55
N LEU A 29 5.76 0.72 -20.34
CA LEU A 29 4.91 0.76 -19.14
C LEU A 29 3.87 1.88 -19.22
N GLU A 30 4.23 3.07 -19.73
CA GLU A 30 3.29 4.17 -19.95
C GLU A 30 2.18 3.77 -20.94
N ALA A 31 2.55 3.13 -22.05
CA ALA A 31 1.60 2.64 -23.04
C ALA A 31 0.71 1.52 -22.47
N LEU A 32 1.29 0.59 -21.72
CA LEU A 32 0.54 -0.47 -21.03
C LEU A 32 -0.48 0.12 -20.04
N ARG A 33 -0.08 1.10 -19.23
CA ARG A 33 -0.97 1.79 -18.29
C ARG A 33 -2.17 2.38 -19.01
N VAL A 34 -1.96 3.03 -20.16
CA VAL A 34 -3.05 3.60 -20.97
C VAL A 34 -3.99 2.50 -21.44
N SER A 35 -3.46 1.37 -21.95
CA SER A 35 -4.27 0.24 -22.37
C SER A 35 -5.07 -0.38 -21.21
N LEU A 36 -4.44 -0.64 -20.06
CA LEU A 36 -5.11 -1.17 -18.86
C LEU A 36 -6.23 -0.26 -18.35
N THR A 37 -6.09 1.05 -18.53
CA THR A 37 -7.07 2.05 -18.07
C THR A 37 -8.22 2.24 -19.06
N SER A 38 -7.95 2.18 -20.36
CA SER A 38 -8.91 2.61 -21.41
C SER A 38 -9.60 1.47 -22.14
N LYS A 39 -9.01 0.26 -22.14
CA LYS A 39 -9.57 -0.92 -22.82
C LYS A 39 -10.63 -1.60 -21.94
N PRO A 40 -11.56 -2.37 -22.53
CA PRO A 40 -12.57 -3.10 -21.76
C PRO A 40 -11.92 -4.14 -20.82
N VAL A 41 -12.65 -4.53 -19.77
CA VAL A 41 -12.18 -5.54 -18.80
C VAL A 41 -11.78 -6.85 -19.48
N SER A 42 -12.38 -7.22 -20.62
CA SER A 42 -11.96 -8.40 -21.40
C SER A 42 -10.49 -8.35 -21.84
N TRP A 43 -9.96 -7.16 -22.14
CA TRP A 43 -8.55 -6.96 -22.45
C TRP A 43 -7.67 -7.20 -21.22
N VAL A 44 -8.11 -6.73 -20.05
CA VAL A 44 -7.42 -6.97 -18.76
C VAL A 44 -7.44 -8.46 -18.40
N THR A 45 -8.56 -9.15 -18.66
CA THR A 45 -8.68 -10.59 -18.48
C THR A 45 -7.73 -11.37 -19.41
N GLU A 46 -7.58 -10.93 -20.66
CA GLU A 46 -6.64 -11.52 -21.62
C GLU A 46 -5.17 -11.27 -21.23
N PHE A 47 -4.85 -10.08 -20.72
CA PHE A 47 -3.54 -9.77 -20.14
C PHE A 47 -3.24 -10.68 -18.94
N GLY A 48 -4.21 -10.84 -18.05
CA GLY A 48 -4.29 -11.89 -17.04
C GLY A 48 -3.07 -11.99 -16.13
N GLU A 49 -2.90 -13.18 -15.56
CA GLU A 49 -1.81 -13.51 -14.63
C GLU A 49 -0.42 -13.37 -15.28
N LYS A 50 -0.27 -13.77 -16.55
CA LYS A 50 1.01 -13.64 -17.27
C LYS A 50 1.44 -12.18 -17.39
N GLY A 51 0.50 -11.30 -17.67
CA GLY A 51 0.73 -9.86 -17.72
C GLY A 51 1.01 -9.27 -16.35
N LEU A 52 0.29 -9.68 -15.31
CA LEU A 52 0.59 -9.31 -13.93
C LEU A 52 2.04 -9.68 -13.57
N ASN A 53 2.46 -10.92 -13.84
CA ASN A 53 3.81 -11.40 -13.57
C ASN A 53 4.87 -10.60 -14.34
N ALA A 54 4.56 -10.16 -15.56
CA ALA A 54 5.45 -9.29 -16.34
C ALA A 54 5.62 -7.90 -15.70
N ILE A 55 4.55 -7.31 -15.16
CA ILE A 55 4.63 -6.05 -14.39
C ILE A 55 5.45 -6.26 -13.12
N LEU A 56 5.14 -7.29 -12.33
CA LEU A 56 5.80 -7.57 -11.05
C LEU A 56 7.30 -7.86 -11.21
N ARG A 57 7.69 -8.57 -12.28
CA ARG A 57 9.09 -8.79 -12.64
C ARG A 57 9.83 -7.47 -12.88
N ASN A 58 9.25 -6.58 -13.68
CA ASN A 58 9.85 -5.27 -13.95
C ASN A 58 9.89 -4.41 -12.67
N LEU A 59 8.83 -4.44 -11.85
CA LEU A 59 8.79 -3.72 -10.60
C LEU A 59 9.87 -4.18 -9.62
N THR A 60 10.05 -5.49 -9.49
CA THR A 60 11.09 -6.12 -8.66
C THR A 60 12.50 -5.70 -9.07
N TYR A 61 12.75 -5.58 -10.38
CA TYR A 61 14.03 -5.10 -10.90
C TYR A 61 14.25 -3.61 -10.63
N CYS A 62 13.19 -2.80 -10.72
CA CYS A 62 13.31 -1.34 -10.65
C CYS A 62 13.25 -0.79 -9.21
N CYS A 63 12.55 -1.44 -8.28
CA CYS A 63 12.21 -0.87 -6.98
C CYS A 63 13.41 -0.59 -6.06
N ASP A 64 14.56 -1.23 -6.32
CA ASP A 64 15.81 -0.99 -5.58
C ASP A 64 16.81 -0.11 -6.34
N ASN A 65 16.46 0.35 -7.54
CA ASN A 65 17.34 1.13 -8.38
C ASN A 65 16.83 2.56 -8.55
N SER A 66 17.51 3.51 -7.91
CA SER A 66 17.16 4.94 -7.95
C SER A 66 17.18 5.55 -9.36
N LEU A 67 17.91 4.95 -10.31
CA LEU A 67 17.93 5.37 -11.72
C LEU A 67 16.66 4.94 -12.47
N GLU A 68 15.91 3.97 -11.95
CA GLU A 68 14.73 3.39 -12.58
C GLU A 68 13.42 3.87 -11.93
N ARG A 69 13.45 4.89 -11.06
CA ARG A 69 12.26 5.42 -10.35
C ARG A 69 11.07 5.70 -11.27
N ARG A 70 11.30 6.20 -12.49
CA ARG A 70 10.21 6.42 -13.47
C ARG A 70 9.54 5.10 -13.90
N SER A 71 10.32 4.05 -14.13
CA SER A 71 9.79 2.72 -14.42
C SER A 71 9.09 2.12 -13.20
N THR A 72 9.65 2.28 -11.98
CA THR A 72 9.01 1.86 -10.72
C THR A 72 7.63 2.51 -10.57
N TYR A 73 7.55 3.83 -10.77
CA TYR A 73 6.31 4.59 -10.71
C TYR A 73 5.27 4.08 -11.72
N GLU A 74 5.65 3.90 -12.98
CA GLU A 74 4.71 3.42 -14.01
C GLU A 74 4.29 1.95 -13.79
N CYS A 75 5.16 1.10 -13.23
CA CYS A 75 4.76 -0.23 -12.77
C CYS A 75 3.65 -0.16 -11.70
N VAL A 76 3.79 0.69 -10.67
CA VAL A 76 2.75 0.87 -9.64
C VAL A 76 1.45 1.38 -10.25
N ARG A 77 1.52 2.30 -11.22
CA ARG A 77 0.33 2.77 -11.93
C ARG A 77 -0.31 1.71 -12.84
N CYS A 78 0.48 0.82 -13.43
CA CYS A 78 -0.03 -0.34 -14.16
C CYS A 78 -0.77 -1.27 -13.19
N LEU A 79 -0.21 -1.56 -12.00
CA LEU A 79 -0.89 -2.37 -10.99
C LEU A 79 -2.21 -1.73 -10.55
N LYS A 80 -2.22 -0.41 -10.31
CA LYS A 80 -3.45 0.37 -10.02
C LYS A 80 -4.51 0.20 -11.10
N ALA A 81 -4.13 0.37 -12.37
CA ALA A 81 -5.06 0.22 -13.49
C ALA A 81 -5.56 -1.22 -13.62
N PHE A 82 -4.67 -2.20 -13.49
CA PHE A 82 -4.99 -3.63 -13.55
C PHE A 82 -6.01 -4.02 -12.47
N MET A 83 -5.83 -3.57 -11.22
CA MET A 83 -6.72 -3.91 -10.11
C MET A 83 -8.01 -3.07 -10.03
N ASN A 84 -8.21 -2.12 -10.94
CA ASN A 84 -9.41 -1.26 -10.97
C ASN A 84 -10.68 -1.99 -11.48
N ASN A 85 -10.74 -3.31 -11.29
CA ASN A 85 -11.86 -4.19 -11.60
C ASN A 85 -11.75 -5.46 -10.74
N LYS A 86 -12.86 -6.17 -10.54
CA LYS A 86 -12.91 -7.36 -9.68
C LYS A 86 -11.93 -8.47 -10.11
N PHE A 87 -11.72 -8.65 -11.41
CA PHE A 87 -10.81 -9.67 -11.93
C PHE A 87 -9.36 -9.36 -11.53
N GLY A 88 -8.88 -8.16 -11.83
CA GLY A 88 -7.49 -7.79 -11.53
C GLY A 88 -7.22 -7.69 -10.03
N LEU A 89 -8.17 -7.18 -9.24
CA LEU A 89 -8.04 -7.15 -7.79
C LEU A 89 -7.93 -8.57 -7.21
N LYS A 90 -8.77 -9.50 -7.67
CA LYS A 90 -8.68 -10.90 -7.26
C LYS A 90 -7.31 -11.50 -7.62
N ASN A 91 -6.80 -11.26 -8.83
CA ASN A 91 -5.48 -11.76 -9.23
C ASN A 91 -4.35 -11.21 -8.33
N ILE A 92 -4.41 -9.94 -7.92
CA ILE A 92 -3.43 -9.36 -6.99
C ILE A 92 -3.49 -10.02 -5.62
N LEU A 93 -4.70 -10.25 -5.10
CA LEU A 93 -4.89 -10.90 -3.80
C LEU A 93 -4.49 -12.38 -3.83
N ASP A 94 -4.78 -13.09 -4.92
CA ASP A 94 -4.44 -14.51 -5.06
C ASP A 94 -2.94 -14.73 -5.36
N HIS A 95 -2.22 -13.72 -5.87
CA HIS A 95 -0.79 -13.82 -6.18
C HIS A 95 0.07 -13.76 -4.92
N GLU A 96 1.03 -14.70 -4.81
CA GLU A 96 1.86 -14.90 -3.61
C GLU A 96 2.72 -13.67 -3.25
N GLU A 97 3.41 -13.09 -4.22
CA GLU A 97 4.39 -12.01 -3.96
C GLU A 97 3.91 -10.59 -4.32
N ALA A 98 2.71 -10.42 -4.90
CA ALA A 98 2.32 -9.16 -5.53
C ALA A 98 2.29 -8.00 -4.52
N LEU A 99 1.69 -8.22 -3.34
CA LEU A 99 1.61 -7.22 -2.29
C LEU A 99 2.96 -7.01 -1.57
N THR A 100 3.79 -8.04 -1.44
CA THR A 100 5.17 -7.90 -0.95
C THR A 100 6.01 -7.01 -1.87
N ILE A 101 5.92 -7.22 -3.18
CA ILE A 101 6.64 -6.40 -4.17
C ILE A 101 6.10 -4.96 -4.16
N LEU A 102 4.79 -4.77 -4.05
CA LEU A 102 4.19 -3.43 -3.90
C LEU A 102 4.67 -2.75 -2.60
N SER A 103 4.71 -3.47 -1.48
CA SER A 103 5.18 -2.94 -0.19
C SER A 103 6.66 -2.54 -0.20
N ARG A 104 7.48 -3.06 -1.13
CA ARG A 104 8.87 -2.59 -1.32
C ARG A 104 8.98 -1.20 -1.94
N THR A 105 7.92 -0.71 -2.58
CA THR A 105 7.89 0.63 -3.18
C THR A 105 7.41 1.71 -2.21
N VAL A 106 7.05 1.33 -0.97
CA VAL A 106 6.85 2.26 0.14
C VAL A 106 8.22 2.75 0.61
N ASP A 107 8.76 3.70 -0.14
CA ASP A 107 10.09 4.28 0.05
C ASP A 107 10.01 5.82 0.09
N PRO A 108 10.30 6.44 1.25
CA PRO A 108 10.34 7.90 1.40
C PRO A 108 11.35 8.58 0.47
N ALA A 109 12.35 7.86 -0.04
CA ALA A 109 13.30 8.39 -1.03
C ALA A 109 12.73 8.47 -2.46
N ASP A 110 11.53 7.94 -2.71
CA ASP A 110 10.77 8.11 -3.95
C ASP A 110 9.29 8.50 -3.67
N PRO A 111 9.03 9.74 -3.17
CA PRO A 111 7.71 10.15 -2.71
C PRO A 111 6.57 9.97 -3.73
N PRO A 112 6.73 10.24 -5.04
CA PRO A 112 5.65 10.04 -6.00
C PRO A 112 5.18 8.58 -6.10
N THR A 113 6.12 7.63 -6.09
CA THR A 113 5.83 6.20 -6.12
C THR A 113 5.24 5.73 -4.81
N MET A 114 5.83 6.14 -3.69
CA MET A 114 5.34 5.81 -2.36
C MET A 114 3.89 6.27 -2.16
N LEU A 115 3.54 7.48 -2.62
CA LEU A 115 2.18 8.02 -2.50
C LEU A 115 1.14 7.09 -3.16
N GLU A 116 1.41 6.65 -4.38
CA GLU A 116 0.50 5.74 -5.08
C GLU A 116 0.47 4.36 -4.42
N ALA A 117 1.62 3.84 -3.98
CA ALA A 117 1.70 2.55 -3.30
C ALA A 117 0.91 2.54 -1.98
N VAL A 118 1.09 3.54 -1.14
CA VAL A 118 0.41 3.68 0.16
C VAL A 118 -1.11 3.77 -0.03
N ARG A 119 -1.59 4.53 -1.03
CA ARG A 119 -3.02 4.61 -1.36
C ARG A 119 -3.60 3.26 -1.78
N LEU A 120 -2.87 2.51 -2.60
CA LEU A 120 -3.29 1.17 -3.01
C LEU A 120 -3.35 0.23 -1.81
N LEU A 121 -2.31 0.19 -0.99
CA LEU A 121 -2.26 -0.66 0.21
C LEU A 121 -3.39 -0.32 1.18
N ALA A 122 -3.70 0.97 1.38
CA ALA A 122 -4.80 1.39 2.25
C ALA A 122 -6.15 0.88 1.74
N ALA A 123 -6.39 0.97 0.43
CA ALA A 123 -7.62 0.44 -0.18
C ALA A 123 -7.69 -1.09 -0.08
N ILE A 124 -6.55 -1.79 -0.27
CA ILE A 124 -6.47 -3.25 -0.23
C ILE A 124 -6.66 -3.79 1.19
N CYS A 125 -6.18 -3.10 2.23
CA CYS A 125 -6.42 -3.47 3.63
C CYS A 125 -7.90 -3.70 3.91
N LEU A 126 -8.78 -2.90 3.31
CA LEU A 126 -10.23 -2.95 3.52
C LEU A 126 -10.93 -4.05 2.70
N VAL A 127 -10.20 -4.84 1.91
CA VAL A 127 -10.77 -5.86 1.04
C VAL A 127 -10.82 -7.21 1.79
N PRO A 128 -12.01 -7.75 2.08
CA PRO A 128 -12.14 -9.06 2.70
C PRO A 128 -11.88 -10.20 1.69
N PRO A 129 -11.52 -11.40 2.18
CA PRO A 129 -11.35 -11.76 3.59
C PRO A 129 -9.96 -11.45 4.17
N ASN A 130 -8.94 -11.28 3.33
CA ASN A 130 -7.52 -11.34 3.75
C ASN A 130 -6.66 -10.19 3.22
N GLY A 131 -7.27 -9.10 2.71
CA GLY A 131 -6.52 -7.95 2.21
C GLY A 131 -5.65 -7.30 3.28
N HIS A 132 -6.17 -7.15 4.50
CA HIS A 132 -5.43 -6.63 5.66
C HIS A 132 -4.19 -7.46 6.00
N GLU A 133 -4.39 -8.77 6.23
CA GLU A 133 -3.32 -9.72 6.56
C GLU A 133 -2.20 -9.68 5.52
N LYS A 134 -2.57 -9.77 4.23
CA LYS A 134 -1.58 -9.75 3.14
C LYS A 134 -0.82 -8.43 3.03
N VAL A 135 -1.45 -7.28 3.29
CA VAL A 135 -0.75 -5.99 3.31
C VAL A 135 0.23 -5.96 4.48
N LEU A 136 -0.19 -6.40 5.66
CA LEU A 136 0.64 -6.43 6.87
C LEU A 136 1.85 -7.36 6.69
N ASP A 137 1.66 -8.53 6.10
CA ASP A 137 2.74 -9.47 5.74
C ASP A 137 3.70 -8.84 4.74
N GLY A 138 3.18 -8.23 3.67
CA GLY A 138 4.02 -7.57 2.67
C GLY A 138 4.87 -6.43 3.25
N LEU A 139 4.31 -5.64 4.18
CA LEU A 139 5.05 -4.60 4.91
C LEU A 139 6.12 -5.20 5.83
N THR A 140 5.81 -6.30 6.51
CA THR A 140 6.74 -7.02 7.40
C THR A 140 7.94 -7.54 6.62
N ILE A 141 7.70 -8.29 5.53
CA ILE A 141 8.75 -8.82 4.65
C ILE A 141 9.57 -7.67 4.02
N SER A 142 8.92 -6.58 3.61
CA SER A 142 9.61 -5.38 3.09
C SER A 142 10.54 -4.76 4.14
N GLY A 143 10.09 -4.68 5.40
CA GLY A 143 10.90 -4.23 6.53
C GLY A 143 12.13 -5.13 6.76
N GLU A 144 11.93 -6.44 6.77
CA GLU A 144 13.00 -7.44 6.93
C GLU A 144 14.05 -7.34 5.81
N ILE A 145 13.64 -7.29 4.54
CA ILE A 145 14.53 -7.13 3.38
C ILE A 145 15.37 -5.86 3.51
N ARG A 146 14.79 -4.78 4.06
CA ARG A 146 15.44 -3.48 4.23
C ARG A 146 16.15 -3.31 5.57
N THR A 147 16.09 -4.33 6.45
CA THR A 147 16.63 -4.29 7.81
C THR A 147 16.16 -3.05 8.59
N ARG A 148 14.86 -2.78 8.53
CA ARG A 148 14.20 -1.65 9.22
C ARG A 148 12.84 -2.06 9.76
N GLU A 149 12.34 -1.32 10.75
CA GLU A 149 10.97 -1.49 11.25
C GLU A 149 9.94 -1.30 10.13
N ARG A 150 8.96 -2.21 10.05
CA ARG A 150 7.99 -2.29 8.94
C ARG A 150 7.16 -1.01 8.74
N PHE A 151 6.92 -0.25 9.80
CA PHE A 151 6.11 0.97 9.77
C PHE A 151 6.93 2.26 9.63
N ASN A 152 8.25 2.21 9.80
CA ASN A 152 9.12 3.39 9.69
C ASN A 152 8.96 4.18 8.38
N PRO A 153 8.78 3.55 7.20
CA PRO A 153 8.54 4.27 5.94
C PRO A 153 7.25 5.11 5.97
N ILE A 154 6.18 4.54 6.52
CA ILE A 154 4.86 5.20 6.61
C ILE A 154 4.95 6.39 7.57
N ILE A 155 5.63 6.23 8.71
CA ILE A 155 5.90 7.33 9.66
C ILE A 155 6.75 8.43 9.00
N SER A 156 7.75 8.06 8.21
CA SER A 156 8.57 9.03 7.46
C SER A 156 7.73 9.81 6.45
N GLY A 157 6.78 9.16 5.78
CA GLY A 157 5.80 9.82 4.90
C GLY A 157 4.89 10.80 5.63
N LEU A 158 4.39 10.44 6.82
CA LEU A 158 3.63 11.33 7.70
C LEU A 158 4.43 12.57 8.13
N GLY A 159 5.74 12.44 8.25
CA GLY A 159 6.66 13.53 8.58
C GLY A 159 6.88 14.56 7.46
N MET A 160 6.42 14.30 6.23
CA MET A 160 6.59 15.22 5.08
C MET A 160 5.60 16.39 5.15
N ARG A 161 5.87 17.37 6.02
CA ARG A 161 4.96 18.50 6.32
C ARG A 161 4.60 19.39 5.12
N ASP A 162 5.44 19.42 4.11
CA ASP A 162 5.20 20.17 2.86
C ASP A 162 4.41 19.36 1.82
N ASN A 163 3.98 18.14 2.17
CA ASN A 163 3.22 17.25 1.28
C ASN A 163 1.96 16.69 1.98
N PRO A 164 0.89 17.49 2.10
CA PRO A 164 -0.36 17.05 2.72
C PRO A 164 -0.94 15.78 2.10
N ALA A 165 -0.83 15.61 0.78
CA ALA A 165 -1.31 14.42 0.10
C ALA A 165 -0.60 13.12 0.55
N MET A 166 0.71 13.20 0.82
CA MET A 166 1.46 12.08 1.42
C MET A 166 1.03 11.83 2.85
N GLN A 167 0.86 12.89 3.66
CA GLN A 167 0.43 12.76 5.04
C GLN A 167 -0.94 12.09 5.13
N VAL A 168 -1.92 12.57 4.33
CA VAL A 168 -3.27 11.99 4.20
C VAL A 168 -3.19 10.52 3.82
N ALA A 169 -2.44 10.17 2.77
CA ALA A 169 -2.32 8.78 2.34
C ALA A 169 -1.72 7.88 3.44
N CYS A 170 -0.69 8.36 4.14
CA CYS A 170 -0.05 7.58 5.20
C CYS A 170 -0.96 7.40 6.42
N ILE A 171 -1.67 8.44 6.88
CA ILE A 171 -2.58 8.31 8.03
C ILE A 171 -3.78 7.44 7.66
N GLN A 172 -4.23 7.49 6.40
CA GLN A 172 -5.28 6.61 5.91
C GLN A 172 -4.85 5.14 5.93
N LEU A 173 -3.59 4.83 5.54
CA LEU A 173 -3.04 3.48 5.66
C LEU A 173 -2.89 3.05 7.13
N VAL A 174 -2.44 3.94 8.02
CA VAL A 174 -2.37 3.67 9.46
C VAL A 174 -3.76 3.29 9.99
N ASN A 175 -4.78 4.10 9.70
CA ASN A 175 -6.16 3.85 10.12
C ASN A 175 -6.69 2.53 9.54
N ALA A 176 -6.43 2.26 8.26
CA ALA A 176 -6.82 0.99 7.65
C ALA A 176 -6.15 -0.22 8.34
N ILE A 177 -4.86 -0.14 8.69
CA ILE A 177 -4.16 -1.22 9.38
C ILE A 177 -4.67 -1.39 10.82
N VAL A 178 -4.90 -0.30 11.54
CA VAL A 178 -5.25 -0.37 12.97
C VAL A 178 -6.73 -0.72 13.18
N PHE A 179 -7.65 -0.27 12.32
CA PHE A 179 -9.09 -0.40 12.55
C PHE A 179 -9.76 -1.56 11.83
N THR A 180 -9.10 -2.16 10.84
CA THR A 180 -9.68 -3.32 10.14
C THR A 180 -9.84 -4.55 11.04
N PRO A 181 -8.93 -4.88 11.98
CA PRO A 181 -9.10 -6.05 12.82
C PRO A 181 -10.23 -5.93 13.86
N ASP A 182 -11.03 -6.99 13.98
CA ASP A 182 -12.09 -7.09 14.99
C ASP A 182 -11.54 -7.29 16.42
N ASP A 183 -10.36 -7.91 16.55
CA ASP A 183 -9.72 -8.22 17.83
C ASP A 183 -9.07 -6.98 18.46
N LEU A 184 -9.57 -6.58 19.64
CA LEU A 184 -9.09 -5.40 20.38
C LEU A 184 -7.60 -5.50 20.71
N ASP A 185 -7.13 -6.67 21.17
CA ASP A 185 -5.73 -6.86 21.57
C ASP A 185 -4.80 -6.65 20.36
N PHE A 186 -5.20 -7.11 19.19
CA PHE A 186 -4.46 -6.91 17.94
C PHE A 186 -4.50 -5.46 17.45
N ARG A 187 -5.64 -4.76 17.54
CA ARG A 187 -5.72 -3.31 17.25
C ARG A 187 -4.78 -2.52 18.16
N MET A 188 -4.81 -2.79 19.47
CA MET A 188 -3.92 -2.17 20.45
C MET A 188 -2.45 -2.48 20.16
N HIS A 189 -2.11 -3.72 19.80
CA HIS A 189 -0.76 -4.12 19.41
C HIS A 189 -0.24 -3.28 18.24
N LEU A 190 -1.00 -3.21 17.14
CA LEU A 190 -0.63 -2.46 15.93
C LEU A 190 -0.52 -0.96 16.21
N ARG A 191 -1.49 -0.38 16.93
CA ARG A 191 -1.44 1.04 17.31
C ARG A 191 -0.20 1.35 18.12
N ASN A 192 0.09 0.55 19.14
CA ASN A 192 1.26 0.74 19.99
C ASN A 192 2.57 0.59 19.21
N GLU A 193 2.61 -0.28 18.20
CA GLU A 193 3.77 -0.38 17.29
C GLU A 193 3.95 0.88 16.45
N PHE A 194 2.89 1.44 15.84
CA PHE A 194 2.98 2.73 15.14
C PHE A 194 3.44 3.87 16.06
N MET A 195 2.93 3.93 17.29
CA MET A 195 3.35 4.90 18.29
C MET A 195 4.86 4.79 18.58
N ARG A 196 5.38 3.58 18.82
CA ARG A 196 6.82 3.32 19.02
C ARG A 196 7.67 3.57 17.78
N ALA A 197 7.11 3.37 16.58
CA ALA A 197 7.81 3.62 15.32
C ALA A 197 8.01 5.12 15.03
N GLY A 198 7.44 6.02 15.84
CA GLY A 198 7.63 7.47 15.78
C GLY A 198 6.34 8.28 15.58
N LEU A 199 5.16 7.66 15.53
CA LEU A 199 3.90 8.41 15.45
C LEU A 199 3.68 9.29 16.68
N ILE A 200 4.17 8.86 17.86
CA ILE A 200 4.06 9.62 19.10
C ILE A 200 4.68 11.02 19.00
N ASP A 201 5.78 11.16 18.26
CA ASP A 201 6.49 12.43 18.09
C ASP A 201 5.84 13.34 17.03
N LEU A 202 5.01 12.76 16.16
CA LEU A 202 4.36 13.47 15.06
C LEU A 202 2.95 13.95 15.41
N ILE A 203 2.23 13.27 16.31
CA ILE A 203 0.79 13.46 16.53
C ILE A 203 0.43 14.92 16.84
N ASP A 204 1.15 15.57 17.76
CA ASP A 204 0.94 16.97 18.13
C ASP A 204 1.14 17.94 16.96
N SER A 205 1.99 17.57 16.00
CA SER A 205 2.26 18.37 14.81
C SER A 205 1.25 18.13 13.70
N LEU A 206 0.66 16.92 13.66
CA LEU A 206 -0.43 16.56 12.76
C LEU A 206 -1.74 17.23 13.18
N ASP A 207 -2.02 17.30 14.49
CA ASP A 207 -3.19 18.00 15.05
C ASP A 207 -3.22 19.50 14.72
N LYS A 208 -2.05 20.09 14.44
CA LYS A 208 -1.87 21.52 14.11
C LYS A 208 -1.86 21.81 12.62
N GLN A 209 -1.97 20.79 11.76
CA GLN A 209 -2.02 21.01 10.31
C GLN A 209 -3.33 21.71 9.92
N GLU A 210 -3.32 22.44 8.81
CA GLU A 210 -4.50 23.17 8.33
C GLU A 210 -5.36 22.36 7.35
N ASP A 211 -4.79 21.34 6.73
CA ASP A 211 -5.47 20.50 5.73
C ASP A 211 -6.67 19.74 6.33
N ASP A 212 -7.86 19.94 5.77
CA ASP A 212 -9.10 19.42 6.32
C ASP A 212 -9.22 17.89 6.20
N GLU A 213 -8.68 17.30 5.12
CA GLU A 213 -8.69 15.85 4.92
C GLU A 213 -7.75 15.16 5.92
N LEU A 214 -6.57 15.74 6.14
CA LEU A 214 -5.62 15.27 7.14
C LEU A 214 -6.21 15.36 8.54
N LYS A 215 -6.79 16.50 8.92
CA LYS A 215 -7.48 16.68 10.21
C LYS A 215 -8.56 15.63 10.41
N THR A 216 -9.34 15.33 9.37
CA THR A 216 -10.40 14.32 9.42
C THR A 216 -9.81 12.96 9.78
N HIS A 217 -8.75 12.52 9.11
CA HIS A 217 -8.13 11.22 9.39
C HIS A 217 -7.39 11.16 10.73
N VAL A 218 -6.78 12.26 11.18
CA VAL A 218 -6.16 12.34 12.51
C VAL A 218 -7.22 12.29 13.61
N LYS A 219 -8.33 12.99 13.42
CA LYS A 219 -9.48 12.91 14.33
C LYS A 219 -10.02 11.48 14.44
N ILE A 220 -10.23 10.80 13.31
CA ILE A 220 -10.65 9.39 13.29
C ILE A 220 -9.65 8.52 14.07
N PHE A 221 -8.35 8.81 13.96
CA PHE A 221 -7.34 8.07 14.72
C PHE A 221 -7.48 8.21 16.23
N HIS A 222 -7.77 9.43 16.71
CA HIS A 222 -8.00 9.70 18.13
C HIS A 222 -9.30 9.08 18.63
N GLU A 223 -10.41 9.24 17.89
CA GLU A 223 -11.72 8.67 18.28
C GLU A 223 -11.62 7.15 18.46
N HIS A 224 -11.03 6.42 17.52
CA HIS A 224 -10.84 4.97 17.66
C HIS A 224 -9.85 4.57 18.76
N LYS A 225 -8.90 5.45 19.12
CA LYS A 225 -8.02 5.18 20.26
C LYS A 225 -8.79 5.32 21.58
N GLU A 226 -9.69 6.28 21.68
CA GLU A 226 -10.56 6.47 22.84
C GLU A 226 -11.52 5.29 22.99
N GLU A 227 -12.18 4.87 21.90
CA GLU A 227 -13.04 3.68 21.87
C GLU A 227 -12.31 2.42 22.36
N ASP A 228 -11.13 2.12 21.82
CA ASP A 228 -10.34 0.95 22.24
C ASP A 228 -9.92 1.04 23.72
N GLN A 229 -9.70 2.25 24.26
CA GLN A 229 -9.35 2.46 25.66
C GLN A 229 -10.55 2.25 26.59
N GLU A 230 -11.75 2.66 26.17
CA GLU A 230 -13.00 2.41 26.88
C GLU A 230 -13.31 0.90 26.91
N ASP A 231 -13.23 0.23 25.75
CA ASP A 231 -13.42 -1.23 25.64
C ASP A 231 -12.45 -2.00 26.54
N PHE A 232 -11.17 -1.58 26.55
CA PHE A 232 -10.17 -2.18 27.43
C PHE A 232 -10.50 -2.00 28.92
N SER A 233 -10.97 -0.80 29.29
CA SER A 233 -11.33 -0.49 30.68
C SER A 233 -12.53 -1.32 31.13
N HIS A 234 -13.56 -1.45 30.30
CA HIS A 234 -14.70 -2.31 30.57
C HIS A 234 -14.31 -3.80 30.70
N ARG A 235 -13.41 -4.30 29.84
CA ARG A 235 -12.89 -5.67 29.96
C ARG A 235 -12.15 -5.88 31.28
N PHE A 236 -11.35 -4.90 31.71
CA PHE A 236 -10.62 -4.96 32.97
C PHE A 236 -11.56 -4.96 34.20
N GLU A 237 -12.58 -4.11 34.19
CA GLU A 237 -13.61 -4.07 35.25
C GLU A 237 -14.35 -5.40 35.37
N ASN A 238 -14.76 -5.99 34.24
CA ASN A 238 -15.44 -7.29 34.22
C ASN A 238 -14.57 -8.41 34.83
N ILE A 239 -13.29 -8.48 34.43
CA ILE A 239 -12.34 -9.46 35.01
C ILE A 239 -12.16 -9.22 36.51
N SER A 240 -12.03 -7.96 36.93
CA SER A 240 -11.87 -7.61 38.35
C SER A 240 -13.09 -8.06 39.18
N MET A 241 -14.31 -7.86 38.67
CA MET A 241 -15.54 -8.31 39.31
C MET A 241 -15.65 -9.85 39.38
N GLU A 242 -15.28 -10.56 38.31
CA GLU A 242 -15.24 -12.04 38.30
C GLU A 242 -14.21 -12.60 39.29
N MET A 243 -13.08 -11.93 39.48
CA MET A 243 -12.05 -12.33 40.44
C MET A 243 -12.43 -12.03 41.90
N GLU A 244 -13.29 -11.03 42.15
CA GLU A 244 -13.82 -10.71 43.48
C GLU A 244 -14.94 -11.67 43.93
N TYR A 245 -15.60 -12.36 42.99
CA TYR A 245 -16.64 -13.37 43.24
C TYR A 245 -16.34 -14.69 42.51
N PRO A 246 -15.36 -15.49 42.98
CA PRO A 246 -14.91 -16.72 42.31
C PRO A 246 -15.95 -17.85 42.28
#